data_AF-A0A846LJ63-F1
#
_entry.id   AF-A0A846LJ63-F1
#
_cell.length_a   1.000
_cell.length_b   1.000
_cell.length_c   1.000
_cell.angle_alpha   90.00
_cell.angle_beta   90.00
_cell.angle_gamma   90.00
#
_symmetry.space_group_name_H-M   'P 1'
#
loop_
_entity.id
_entity.type
_entity.pdbx_description
1 polymer ?
#
loop_
_entity_poly.entity_id
_entity_poly.type
_entity_poly.pdbx_seq_one_letter_code
_entity_poly.pdbx_strand_id
1 'polypeptide(L)'
;MNGAGRASGTALLSGVLLLAGCGDADSAGGTAEDGDGGTVPSITVRAGGDPITVDPTQYCLDGEGQRYRTDPTYLEVAPDTQVLLEVPDVVAEAGWSVQVFDERLQERIGDIDVPAGSAEFDEINTSDVVPPTYYLVVVEDSDTDACEGLSGAWPVGFIRADGAATTTG
;
A
#
# COMPACT_ATOMS: atom_id res chain seq x y z
N MET A 1 -25.43 25.74 -68.07
CA MET A 1 -25.93 25.85 -66.68
C MET A 1 -24.77 26.28 -65.81
N ASN A 2 -24.97 27.37 -65.07
CA ASN A 2 -23.98 28.09 -64.28
C ASN A 2 -23.49 27.26 -63.08
N GLY A 3 -22.20 27.39 -62.75
CA GLY A 3 -21.60 26.85 -61.54
C GLY A 3 -20.26 27.52 -61.28
N ALA A 4 -20.32 28.76 -60.80
CA ALA A 4 -19.16 29.51 -60.34
C ALA A 4 -18.66 28.97 -59.00
N GLY A 5 -17.34 28.87 -58.85
CA GLY A 5 -16.68 28.54 -57.59
C GLY A 5 -15.23 28.96 -57.62
N ARG A 6 -14.97 30.27 -57.53
CA ARG A 6 -13.66 30.81 -57.14
C ARG A 6 -13.72 31.09 -55.64
N ALA A 7 -12.82 30.48 -54.87
CA ALA A 7 -12.42 30.99 -53.58
C ALA A 7 -10.94 30.68 -53.38
N SER A 8 -10.10 31.68 -53.64
CA SER A 8 -8.75 31.79 -53.13
C SER A 8 -8.81 32.04 -51.61
N GLY A 9 -7.96 31.37 -50.83
CA GLY A 9 -7.92 31.54 -49.38
C GLY A 9 -6.66 30.93 -48.78
N THR A 10 -5.51 31.53 -49.08
CA THR A 10 -4.26 31.29 -48.35
C THR A 10 -4.35 32.02 -47.01
N ALA A 11 -4.33 31.28 -45.90
CA ALA A 11 -4.10 31.85 -44.57
C ALA A 11 -3.07 30.99 -43.85
N LEU A 12 -1.84 31.52 -43.82
CA LEU A 12 -0.75 31.15 -42.94
C LEU A 12 -1.16 31.43 -41.50
N LEU A 13 -0.92 30.50 -40.58
CA LEU A 13 -0.78 30.79 -39.15
C LEU A 13 0.24 29.81 -38.55
N SER A 14 1.49 30.25 -38.58
CA SER A 14 2.59 29.75 -37.77
C SER A 14 2.32 30.08 -36.30
N GLY A 15 2.44 29.09 -35.42
CA GLY A 15 2.43 29.27 -33.98
C GLY A 15 3.59 28.52 -33.35
N VAL A 16 4.73 29.19 -33.21
CA VAL A 16 5.83 28.77 -32.31
C VAL A 16 5.54 29.41 -30.95
N LEU A 17 5.36 28.60 -29.92
CA LEU A 17 5.42 29.04 -28.53
C LEU A 17 6.58 28.30 -27.85
N LEU A 18 7.71 29.00 -27.76
CA LEU A 18 8.79 28.68 -26.84
C LEU A 18 8.37 29.16 -25.46
N LEU A 19 8.13 28.23 -24.53
CA LEU A 19 8.12 28.52 -23.11
C LEU A 19 9.34 27.85 -22.49
N ALA A 20 10.39 28.64 -22.32
CA ALA A 20 11.47 28.36 -21.40
C ALA A 20 10.91 28.50 -19.97
N GLY A 21 10.60 27.38 -19.34
CA GLY A 21 10.37 27.26 -17.90
C GLY A 21 11.58 26.59 -17.28
N CYS A 22 12.59 27.40 -16.94
CA CYS A 22 13.69 26.99 -16.07
C CYS A 22 13.18 27.20 -14.64
N GLY A 23 12.86 26.10 -13.97
CA GLY A 23 12.45 26.07 -12.58
C GLY A 23 12.94 24.77 -11.99
N ASP A 24 14.10 24.82 -11.35
CA ASP A 24 14.63 23.79 -10.49
C ASP A 24 13.59 23.44 -9.41
N ALA A 25 13.07 22.22 -9.49
CA ALA A 25 12.48 21.51 -8.36
C ALA A 25 12.95 20.06 -8.48
N ASP A 26 13.85 19.68 -7.58
CA ASP A 26 14.36 18.35 -7.36
C ASP A 26 13.25 17.28 -7.37
N SER A 27 13.54 16.17 -8.04
CA SER A 27 12.91 14.85 -7.89
C SER A 27 11.42 14.72 -8.22
N ALA A 28 11.11 14.70 -9.51
CA ALA A 28 9.97 13.92 -10.02
C ALA A 28 10.35 13.34 -11.39
N GLY A 29 11.32 12.44 -11.39
CA GLY A 29 11.64 11.59 -12.54
C GLY A 29 10.63 10.46 -12.66
N GLY A 30 9.38 10.79 -13.01
CA GLY A 30 8.40 9.82 -13.49
C GLY A 30 8.26 10.01 -14.99
N THR A 31 9.03 9.27 -15.78
CA THR A 31 8.72 9.11 -17.21
C THR A 31 7.37 8.43 -17.31
N ALA A 32 6.39 9.16 -17.83
CA ALA A 32 5.14 8.60 -18.30
C ALA A 32 5.47 7.59 -19.40
N GLU A 33 5.47 6.31 -19.03
CA GLU A 33 5.36 5.21 -19.96
C GLU A 33 3.87 4.90 -20.09
N ASP A 34 3.34 5.06 -21.31
CA ASP A 34 2.02 4.61 -21.70
C ASP A 34 1.91 3.10 -21.49
N GLY A 35 1.37 2.69 -20.34
CA GLY A 35 0.99 1.33 -20.00
C GLY A 35 -0.04 1.34 -18.87
N ASP A 36 -1.25 0.88 -19.15
CA ASP A 36 -2.27 0.45 -18.18
C ASP A 36 -1.78 -0.79 -17.41
N GLY A 37 -0.60 -0.71 -16.79
CA GLY A 37 -0.07 -1.73 -15.89
C GLY A 37 -0.22 -1.23 -14.48
N GLY A 38 -1.01 -1.91 -13.66
CA GLY A 38 -1.18 -1.53 -12.26
C GLY A 38 0.16 -1.43 -11.54
N THR A 39 0.25 -0.54 -10.54
CA THR A 39 1.38 -0.56 -9.60
C THR A 39 1.00 -1.42 -8.41
N VAL A 40 1.91 -2.27 -7.96
CA VAL A 40 1.71 -3.08 -6.75
C VAL A 40 1.70 -2.15 -5.52
N PRO A 41 0.61 -2.11 -4.72
CA PRO A 41 0.50 -1.17 -3.61
C PRO A 41 1.33 -1.62 -2.40
N SER A 42 2.01 -0.67 -1.76
CA SER A 42 2.64 -0.82 -0.45
C SER A 42 1.78 -0.15 0.62
N ILE A 43 1.85 -0.63 1.87
CA ILE A 43 1.15 -0.03 3.02
C ILE A 43 2.12 0.71 3.93
N THR A 44 1.62 1.59 4.77
CA THR A 44 2.39 2.26 5.81
C THR A 44 2.00 1.73 7.19
N VAL A 45 2.99 1.45 8.03
CA VAL A 45 2.79 0.98 9.40
C VAL A 45 3.59 1.84 10.37
N ARG A 46 2.96 2.23 11.47
CA ARG A 46 3.60 2.93 12.59
C ARG A 46 3.21 2.28 13.90
N ALA A 47 4.19 2.05 14.77
CA ALA A 47 3.95 1.54 16.11
C ALA A 47 5.00 2.12 17.07
N GLY A 48 4.78 3.38 17.44
CA GLY A 48 5.86 4.24 17.94
C GLY A 48 6.87 4.57 16.84
N GLY A 49 7.83 5.45 17.16
CA GLY A 49 8.90 5.83 16.22
C GLY A 49 8.40 6.44 14.90
N ASP A 50 9.22 6.30 13.86
CA ASP A 50 8.92 6.73 12.49
C ASP A 50 8.11 5.65 11.75
N PRO A 51 7.21 6.04 10.81
CA PRO A 51 6.49 5.08 9.98
C PRO A 51 7.43 4.32 9.03
N ILE A 52 7.07 3.07 8.73
CA ILE A 52 7.74 2.22 7.73
C ILE A 52 6.78 1.88 6.58
N THR A 53 7.35 1.61 5.40
CA THR A 53 6.60 1.10 4.25
C THR A 53 6.80 -0.40 4.14
N VAL A 54 5.73 -1.13 3.84
CA VAL A 54 5.72 -2.59 3.73
C VAL A 54 5.18 -2.99 2.37
N ASP A 55 5.94 -3.80 1.65
CA ASP A 55 5.56 -4.36 0.36
C ASP A 55 4.80 -5.69 0.52
N PRO A 56 3.89 -6.02 -0.40
CA PRO A 56 3.12 -7.25 -0.31
C PRO A 56 3.98 -8.47 -0.60
N THR A 57 3.66 -9.60 0.04
CA THR A 57 4.20 -10.92 -0.33
C THR A 57 3.41 -11.56 -1.47
N GLN A 58 2.18 -11.10 -1.70
CA GLN A 58 1.33 -11.50 -2.81
C GLN A 58 0.35 -10.38 -3.15
N TYR A 59 -0.02 -10.28 -4.42
CA TYR A 59 -1.00 -9.31 -4.89
C TYR A 59 -1.67 -9.79 -6.18
N CYS A 60 -2.93 -9.41 -6.41
CA CYS A 60 -3.54 -9.56 -7.72
C CYS A 60 -3.21 -8.35 -8.59
N LEU A 61 -2.32 -8.52 -9.55
CA LEU A 61 -1.95 -7.45 -10.48
C LEU A 61 -2.50 -7.75 -11.86
N ASP A 62 -3.27 -6.81 -12.41
CA ASP A 62 -3.86 -6.91 -13.75
C ASP A 62 -4.65 -8.21 -14.00
N GLY A 63 -5.30 -8.73 -12.94
CA GLY A 63 -6.08 -9.98 -12.97
C GLY A 63 -5.25 -11.26 -12.81
N GLU A 64 -3.94 -11.14 -12.64
CA GLU A 64 -3.01 -12.25 -12.43
C GLU A 64 -2.48 -12.25 -11.00
N GLY A 65 -2.66 -13.37 -10.30
CA GLY A 65 -2.16 -13.55 -8.94
C GLY A 65 -0.65 -13.72 -8.91
N GLN A 66 0.06 -12.84 -8.23
CA GLN A 66 1.52 -12.89 -8.13
C GLN A 66 1.98 -13.12 -6.69
N ARG A 67 3.10 -13.84 -6.54
CA ARG A 67 3.80 -13.99 -5.27
C ARG A 67 5.19 -13.40 -5.36
N TYR A 68 5.52 -12.57 -4.39
CA TYR A 68 6.79 -11.87 -4.28
C TYR A 68 7.62 -12.50 -3.17
N ARG A 69 8.94 -12.54 -3.35
CA ARG A 69 9.86 -12.87 -2.27
C ARG A 69 10.30 -11.57 -1.63
N THR A 70 9.74 -11.26 -0.47
CA THR A 70 10.15 -10.12 0.34
C THR A 70 10.77 -10.63 1.63
N ASP A 71 11.78 -9.90 2.12
CA ASP A 71 12.30 -10.14 3.46
C ASP A 71 11.26 -9.62 4.48
N PRO A 72 10.88 -10.43 5.50
CA PRO A 72 9.93 -9.98 6.50
C PRO A 72 10.46 -8.75 7.23
N THR A 73 9.66 -7.69 7.28
CA THR A 73 10.00 -6.48 8.02
C THR A 73 9.53 -6.64 9.47
N TYR A 74 10.42 -6.38 10.43
CA TYR A 74 10.13 -6.46 11.85
C TYR A 74 10.23 -5.09 12.51
N LEU A 75 9.29 -4.81 13.41
CA LEU A 75 9.27 -3.65 14.29
C LEU A 75 9.52 -4.09 15.73
N GLU A 76 10.56 -3.53 16.35
CA GLU A 76 10.74 -3.61 17.80
C GLU A 76 9.84 -2.55 18.44
N VAL A 77 8.91 -2.98 19.29
CA VAL A 77 7.88 -2.10 19.85
C VAL A 77 7.86 -2.16 21.37
N ALA A 78 7.54 -1.04 22.00
CA ALA A 78 7.24 -1.02 23.43
C ALA A 78 5.87 -1.68 23.70
N PRO A 79 5.62 -2.18 24.92
CA PRO A 79 4.26 -2.48 25.35
C PRO A 79 3.41 -1.20 25.37
N ASP A 80 2.10 -1.36 25.35
CA ASP A 80 1.11 -0.27 25.38
C ASP A 80 1.32 0.78 24.27
N THR A 81 1.66 0.30 23.09
CA THR A 81 1.91 1.17 21.92
C THR A 81 0.78 1.01 20.93
N GLN A 82 0.21 2.13 20.49
CA GLN A 82 -0.79 2.14 19.43
C GLN A 82 -0.14 1.80 18.10
N VAL A 83 -0.72 0.84 17.37
CA VAL A 83 -0.38 0.56 15.97
C VAL A 83 -1.33 1.32 15.07
N LEU A 84 -0.77 2.07 14.11
CA LEU A 84 -1.47 2.73 13.02
C LEU A 84 -1.10 2.01 11.71
N LEU A 85 -2.12 1.60 10.97
CA LEU A 85 -2.02 1.00 9.65
C LEU A 85 -2.66 1.96 8.64
N GLU A 86 -1.97 2.22 7.53
CA GLU A 86 -2.47 3.04 6.44
C GLU A 86 -2.34 2.26 5.13
N VAL A 87 -3.44 2.08 4.42
CA VAL A 87 -3.49 1.40 3.12
C VAL A 87 -3.81 2.39 2.01
N PRO A 88 -3.35 2.18 0.77
CA PRO A 88 -3.75 2.99 -0.37
C PRO A 88 -5.26 2.90 -0.65
N ASP A 89 -5.83 3.94 -1.26
CA ASP A 89 -7.27 4.03 -1.56
C ASP A 89 -7.79 2.78 -2.30
N VAL A 90 -7.01 2.24 -3.25
CA VAL A 90 -7.41 1.04 -4.02
C VAL A 90 -7.65 -0.20 -3.13
N VAL A 91 -6.89 -0.33 -2.04
CA VAL A 91 -7.05 -1.41 -1.06
C VAL A 91 -8.20 -1.10 -0.11
N ALA A 92 -8.33 0.16 0.31
CA ALA A 92 -9.44 0.62 1.15
C ALA A 92 -10.80 0.39 0.47
N GLU A 93 -10.91 0.73 -0.81
CA GLU A 93 -12.10 0.54 -1.64
C GLU A 93 -12.43 -0.93 -1.89
N ALA A 94 -11.40 -1.77 -2.06
CA ALA A 94 -11.57 -3.22 -2.17
C ALA A 94 -12.09 -3.86 -0.87
N GLY A 95 -11.74 -3.25 0.28
CA GLY A 95 -11.96 -3.83 1.60
C GLY A 95 -10.73 -4.59 2.08
N TRP A 96 -10.52 -4.63 3.39
CA TRP A 96 -9.39 -5.32 3.99
C TRP A 96 -9.64 -5.65 5.46
N SER A 97 -8.81 -6.55 5.98
CA SER A 97 -8.82 -6.99 7.37
C SER A 97 -7.39 -7.17 7.88
N VAL A 98 -7.24 -7.33 9.19
CA VAL A 98 -5.96 -7.67 9.82
C VAL A 98 -6.03 -9.06 10.43
N GLN A 99 -5.20 -9.95 9.94
CA GLN A 99 -5.03 -11.29 10.52
C GLN A 99 -3.83 -11.30 11.45
N VAL A 100 -4.01 -11.82 12.65
CA VAL A 100 -2.96 -11.94 13.66
C VAL A 100 -2.42 -13.37 13.64
N PHE A 101 -1.12 -13.52 13.49
CA PHE A 101 -0.44 -14.81 13.44
C PHE A 101 0.62 -14.94 14.53
N ASP A 102 0.98 -16.19 14.85
CA ASP A 102 2.14 -16.50 15.68
C ASP A 102 3.46 -15.98 15.10
N GLU A 103 4.54 -16.08 15.89
CA GLU A 103 5.90 -15.65 15.51
C GLU A 103 6.49 -16.36 14.29
N ARG A 104 5.83 -17.39 13.75
CA ARG A 104 6.30 -18.19 12.63
C ARG A 104 5.36 -18.15 11.42
N LEU A 105 4.34 -17.29 11.42
CA LEU A 105 3.30 -17.22 10.39
C LEU A 105 2.63 -18.58 10.13
N GLN A 106 2.45 -19.42 11.16
CA GLN A 106 1.87 -20.76 11.02
C GLN A 106 0.44 -20.84 11.53
N GLU A 107 0.19 -20.40 12.76
CA GLU A 107 -1.14 -20.38 13.36
C GLU A 107 -1.73 -18.97 13.33
N ARG A 108 -2.95 -18.84 12.78
CA ARG A 108 -3.76 -17.63 12.90
C ARG A 108 -4.43 -17.61 14.27
N ILE A 109 -4.05 -16.64 15.09
CA ILE A 109 -4.48 -16.48 16.48
C ILE A 109 -5.56 -15.43 16.67
N GLY A 110 -5.79 -14.58 15.66
CA GLY A 110 -6.81 -13.54 15.70
C GLY A 110 -7.14 -13.00 14.31
N ASP A 111 -8.24 -12.26 14.25
CA ASP A 111 -8.76 -11.61 13.06
C ASP A 111 -9.47 -10.33 13.50
N ILE A 112 -9.27 -9.26 12.74
CA ILE A 112 -9.80 -7.92 13.03
C ILE A 112 -10.40 -7.38 11.75
N ASP A 113 -11.72 -7.23 11.76
CA ASP A 113 -12.46 -6.59 10.68
C ASP A 113 -12.20 -5.07 10.67
N VAL A 114 -11.87 -4.53 9.50
CA VAL A 114 -11.78 -3.09 9.29
C VAL A 114 -13.02 -2.63 8.51
N PRO A 115 -13.65 -1.50 8.88
CA PRO A 115 -14.80 -1.00 8.12
C PRO A 115 -14.43 -0.73 6.66
N ALA A 116 -15.26 -1.23 5.73
CA ALA A 116 -15.03 -1.05 4.29
C ALA A 116 -14.84 0.43 3.89
N GLY A 117 -13.88 0.70 3.00
CA GLY A 117 -13.52 2.05 2.58
C GLY A 117 -12.59 2.81 3.53
N SER A 118 -12.16 2.20 4.65
CA SER A 118 -11.22 2.87 5.57
C SER A 118 -9.79 2.76 5.04
N ALA A 119 -9.13 3.89 4.84
CA ALA A 119 -7.72 3.93 4.46
C ALA A 119 -6.78 3.84 5.68
N GLU A 120 -7.29 4.10 6.88
CA GLU A 120 -6.51 4.12 8.12
C GLU A 120 -7.19 3.23 9.17
N PHE A 121 -6.39 2.58 10.02
CA PHE A 121 -6.86 1.79 11.17
C PHE A 121 -5.91 1.92 12.35
N ASP A 122 -6.43 2.29 13.52
CA ASP A 122 -5.66 2.60 14.72
C ASP A 122 -6.21 1.96 16.00
N GLU A 123 -6.96 0.85 15.91
CA GLU A 123 -7.57 0.21 17.09
C GLU A 123 -6.70 -0.89 17.73
N ILE A 124 -5.51 -1.19 17.19
CA ILE A 124 -4.63 -2.26 17.67
C ILE A 124 -3.60 -1.74 18.66
N ASN A 125 -3.63 -2.20 19.91
CA ASN A 125 -2.56 -1.95 20.87
C ASN A 125 -1.59 -3.14 20.96
N THR A 126 -0.28 -2.87 21.01
CA THR A 126 0.75 -3.93 21.09
C THR A 126 0.62 -4.80 22.34
N SER A 127 -0.03 -4.33 23.41
CA SER A 127 -0.29 -5.10 24.64
C SER A 127 -1.35 -6.19 24.47
N ASP A 128 -2.28 -6.02 23.54
CA ASP A 128 -3.47 -6.89 23.41
C ASP A 128 -3.18 -8.20 22.68
N VAL A 129 -2.07 -8.25 21.93
CA VAL A 129 -1.64 -9.46 21.23
C VAL A 129 -0.75 -10.31 22.13
N VAL A 130 -1.00 -11.62 22.15
CA VAL A 130 -0.18 -12.63 22.84
C VAL A 130 0.04 -13.75 21.82
N PRO A 131 1.29 -14.10 21.44
CA PRO A 131 2.59 -13.92 22.12
C PRO A 131 3.30 -12.54 21.96
N PRO A 132 4.45 -12.29 22.62
CA PRO A 132 5.22 -11.03 22.47
C PRO A 132 5.88 -10.86 21.10
N THR A 133 6.13 -11.96 20.39
CA THR A 133 6.52 -11.93 18.98
C THR A 133 5.35 -12.45 18.17
N TYR A 134 4.89 -11.68 17.20
CA TYR A 134 3.72 -12.02 16.39
C TYR A 134 3.80 -11.33 15.03
N TYR A 135 2.90 -11.70 14.13
CA TYR A 135 2.71 -11.01 12.88
C TYR A 135 1.32 -10.40 12.80
N LEU A 136 1.24 -9.18 12.29
CA LEU A 136 0.01 -8.66 11.71
C LEU A 136 0.13 -8.80 10.20
N VAL A 137 -0.86 -9.41 9.58
CA VAL A 137 -0.96 -9.53 8.13
C VAL A 137 -2.17 -8.72 7.71
N VAL A 138 -1.93 -7.58 7.07
CA VAL A 138 -2.99 -6.85 6.37
C VAL A 138 -3.36 -7.68 5.15
N VAL A 139 -4.65 -7.98 4.97
CA VAL A 139 -5.16 -8.79 3.87
C VAL A 139 -6.25 -8.02 3.17
N GLU A 140 -6.06 -7.76 1.88
CA GLU A 140 -7.08 -7.22 0.99
C GLU A 140 -8.17 -8.28 0.75
N ASP A 141 -9.42 -7.85 0.73
CA ASP A 141 -10.54 -8.73 0.42
C ASP A 141 -10.39 -9.32 -0.98
N SER A 142 -10.61 -10.63 -1.11
CA SER A 142 -10.49 -11.33 -2.37
C SER A 142 -11.85 -11.65 -2.97
N ASP A 143 -11.96 -11.51 -4.29
CA ASP A 143 -12.92 -12.29 -5.04
C ASP A 143 -12.31 -13.68 -5.29
N THR A 144 -12.89 -14.72 -4.68
CA THR A 144 -12.34 -16.08 -4.71
C THR A 144 -12.27 -16.68 -6.11
N ASP A 145 -13.02 -16.14 -7.07
CA ASP A 145 -13.02 -16.58 -8.46
C ASP A 145 -12.01 -15.80 -9.33
N ALA A 146 -11.43 -14.72 -8.81
CA ALA A 146 -10.43 -13.92 -9.49
C ALA A 146 -9.00 -14.28 -9.04
N CYS A 147 -8.01 -14.02 -9.92
CA CYS A 147 -6.59 -14.03 -9.56
C CYS A 147 -6.08 -15.32 -8.91
N GLU A 148 -6.65 -16.47 -9.28
CA GLU A 148 -6.34 -17.78 -8.69
C GLU A 148 -6.58 -17.85 -7.16
N GLY A 149 -7.52 -17.02 -6.67
CA GLY A 149 -7.86 -16.88 -5.26
C GLY A 149 -6.84 -16.08 -4.44
N LEU A 150 -5.91 -15.38 -5.10
CA LEU A 150 -4.94 -14.50 -4.44
C LEU A 150 -5.48 -13.07 -4.35
N SER A 151 -5.28 -12.44 -3.18
CA SER A 151 -5.39 -10.99 -2.96
C SER A 151 -4.10 -10.45 -2.34
N GLY A 152 -4.07 -9.13 -2.11
CA GLY A 152 -3.00 -8.47 -1.37
C GLY A 152 -2.78 -9.01 0.04
N ALA A 153 -1.52 -9.27 0.39
CA ALA A 153 -1.11 -9.58 1.77
C ALA A 153 0.21 -8.89 2.14
N TRP A 154 0.21 -8.15 3.25
CA TRP A 154 1.34 -7.38 3.75
C TRP A 154 1.68 -7.82 5.19
N PRO A 155 2.58 -8.80 5.37
CA PRO A 155 2.99 -9.25 6.69
C PRO A 155 3.98 -8.29 7.34
N VAL A 156 3.73 -7.94 8.59
CA VAL A 156 4.60 -7.12 9.44
C VAL A 156 4.84 -7.85 10.75
N GLY A 157 6.11 -8.14 11.03
CA GLY A 157 6.52 -8.76 12.28
C GLY A 157 6.63 -7.73 13.40
N PHE A 158 6.18 -8.10 14.59
CA PHE A 158 6.31 -7.29 15.79
C PHE A 158 7.09 -8.08 16.84
N ILE A 159 8.07 -7.42 17.45
CA ILE A 159 8.82 -7.92 18.60
C ILE A 159 8.58 -6.94 19.74
N ARG A 160 7.66 -7.28 20.63
CA ARG A 160 7.37 -6.45 21.80
C ARG A 160 8.44 -6.66 22.85
N ALA A 161 9.09 -5.58 23.28
CA ALA A 161 10.08 -5.63 24.35
C ALA A 161 9.43 -6.13 25.65
N ASP A 162 10.04 -7.13 26.28
CA ASP A 162 9.62 -7.61 27.59
C ASP A 162 9.79 -6.44 28.58
N GLY A 163 8.68 -5.95 29.14
CA GLY A 163 8.67 -4.84 30.10
C GLY A 163 9.36 -5.12 31.44
N ALA A 164 10.35 -6.01 31.49
CA ALA A 164 11.20 -6.25 32.65
C ALA A 164 12.17 -5.07 32.83
N ALA A 165 11.64 -3.92 33.24
CA ALA A 165 12.41 -2.99 34.05
C ALA A 165 12.91 -3.79 35.26
N THR A 166 14.21 -4.01 35.32
CA THR A 166 14.88 -4.68 36.43
C THR A 166 14.70 -3.79 37.67
N THR A 167 13.66 -4.02 38.46
CA THR A 167 13.52 -3.39 39.78
C THR A 167 14.56 -4.03 40.70
N THR A 168 15.76 -3.46 40.72
CA THR A 168 16.71 -3.67 41.80
C THR A 168 16.34 -2.69 42.91
N GLY A 169 15.69 -3.19 43.95
CA GLY A 169 15.37 -2.48 45.18
C GLY A 169 15.49 -3.41 46.37
#